data_AF-A0A2N4YQJ6-F1
#
_entry.id   AF-A0A2N4YQJ6-F1
#
_cell.length_a   1.000
_cell.length_b   1.000
_cell.length_c   1.000
_cell.angle_alpha   90.00
_cell.angle_beta   90.00
_cell.angle_gamma   90.00
#
_symmetry.space_group_name_H-M   'P 1'
#
loop_
_entity.id
_entity.type
_entity.pdbx_description
1 polymer ?
#
loop_
_entity_poly.entity_id
_entity_poly.type
_entity_poly.pdbx_seq_one_letter_code
_entity_poly.pdbx_strand_id
1 'polypeptide(L)'
;MPTYAYRQAAGIRQALLDRRELALIDVREEADFATAHPLFAVNLPLSKLELEVRRRIPRFTTPLTVYDNGEGLAEIAVERLRAWGYQDVALLTEGLAGWRRSGGELFQDVNSASKAFGELVESVRHTPSLSAQEVQALIDSRQEVVIVDARRFDEYQTM
;
A
#
# COMPACT_ATOMS: atom_id res chain seq x y z
N MET A 1 -1.61 4.28 -32.13
CA MET A 1 -1.53 4.59 -30.70
C MET A 1 -1.84 3.32 -29.92
N PRO A 2 -1.11 2.99 -28.84
CA PRO A 2 -1.47 1.85 -28.01
C PRO A 2 -2.90 2.04 -27.48
N THR A 3 -3.71 0.98 -27.52
CA THR A 3 -5.03 0.99 -26.90
C THR A 3 -4.90 0.39 -25.51
N TYR A 4 -5.10 1.21 -24.48
CA TYR A 4 -5.09 0.76 -23.10
C TYR A 4 -6.50 0.35 -22.67
N ALA A 5 -6.58 -0.70 -21.86
CA ALA A 5 -7.78 -1.00 -21.09
C ALA A 5 -7.82 -0.06 -19.88
N TYR A 6 -9.01 0.35 -19.47
CA TYR A 6 -9.21 1.21 -18.29
C TYR A 6 -10.13 0.53 -17.29
N ARG A 7 -9.78 0.59 -16.00
CA ARG A 7 -10.67 0.19 -14.89
C ARG A 7 -11.09 1.42 -14.09
N GLN A 8 -12.40 1.52 -13.88
CA GLN A 8 -13.01 2.55 -13.06
C GLN A 8 -12.81 2.24 -11.58
N ALA A 9 -12.69 3.27 -10.73
CA ALA A 9 -12.57 3.12 -9.28
C ALA A 9 -13.70 2.29 -8.67
N ALA A 10 -14.93 2.45 -9.18
CA ALA A 10 -16.09 1.65 -8.76
C ALA A 10 -15.90 0.15 -9.00
N GLY A 11 -15.25 -0.24 -10.11
CA GLY A 11 -14.93 -1.63 -10.42
C GLY A 11 -13.89 -2.22 -9.45
N ILE A 12 -12.89 -1.42 -9.07
CA ILE A 12 -11.90 -1.81 -8.05
C ILE A 12 -12.58 -1.99 -6.69
N ARG A 13 -13.41 -1.03 -6.28
CA ARG A 13 -14.19 -1.10 -5.05
C ARG A 13 -15.08 -2.34 -5.01
N GLN A 14 -15.78 -2.66 -6.10
CA GLN A 14 -16.63 -3.84 -6.16
C GLN A 14 -15.80 -5.12 -6.01
N ALA A 15 -14.67 -5.23 -6.70
CA ALA A 15 -13.79 -6.39 -6.58
C ALA A 15 -13.23 -6.58 -5.14
N LEU A 16 -12.92 -5.48 -4.44
CA LEU A 16 -12.55 -5.52 -3.02
C LEU A 16 -13.70 -6.04 -2.14
N LEU A 17 -14.93 -5.55 -2.35
CA LEU A 17 -16.12 -6.01 -1.62
C LEU A 17 -16.43 -7.49 -1.88
N ASP A 18 -16.28 -7.93 -3.14
CA ASP A 18 -16.45 -9.33 -3.55
C ASP A 18 -15.30 -10.23 -3.08
N ARG A 19 -14.24 -9.67 -2.49
CA ARG A 19 -13.00 -10.36 -2.13
C ARG A 19 -12.37 -11.10 -3.32
N ARG A 20 -12.52 -10.53 -4.52
CA ARG A 20 -11.84 -11.03 -5.72
C ARG A 20 -10.41 -10.52 -5.73
N GLU A 21 -9.53 -11.38 -6.23
CA GLU A 21 -8.13 -11.01 -6.39
C GLU A 21 -7.99 -9.83 -7.35
N LEU A 22 -7.18 -8.85 -6.96
CA LEU A 22 -6.75 -7.73 -7.79
C LEU A 22 -5.42 -7.19 -7.27
N ALA A 23 -4.71 -6.44 -8.12
CA ALA A 23 -3.59 -5.61 -7.70
C ALA A 23 -3.84 -4.17 -8.17
N LEU A 24 -3.95 -3.23 -7.24
CA LEU A 24 -3.96 -1.80 -7.53
C LEU A 24 -2.56 -1.24 -7.28
N ILE A 25 -1.89 -0.78 -8.32
CA ILE A 25 -0.45 -0.52 -8.32
C ILE A 25 -0.19 0.96 -8.59
N ASP A 26 0.43 1.63 -7.64
CA ASP A 26 1.02 2.97 -7.83
C ASP A 26 2.46 2.82 -8.31
N VAL A 27 2.77 3.35 -9.49
CA VAL A 27 4.11 3.24 -10.09
C VAL A 27 4.97 4.49 -9.89
N ARG A 28 4.51 5.46 -9.10
CA ARG A 28 5.31 6.60 -8.66
C ARG A 28 6.33 6.17 -7.61
N GLU A 29 7.27 7.06 -7.29
CA GLU A 29 8.25 6.81 -6.23
C GLU A 29 7.57 6.82 -4.84
N GLU A 30 8.23 6.21 -3.86
CA GLU A 30 7.67 6.01 -2.52
C GLU A 30 7.26 7.33 -1.84
N ALA A 31 8.05 8.39 -2.04
CA ALA A 31 7.76 9.72 -1.51
C ALA A 31 6.41 10.25 -2.02
N ASP A 32 6.13 10.13 -3.31
CA ASP A 32 4.87 10.60 -3.92
C ASP A 32 3.68 9.72 -3.49
N PHE A 33 3.89 8.40 -3.41
CA PHE A 33 2.91 7.47 -2.89
C PHE A 33 2.50 7.82 -1.45
N ALA A 34 3.48 8.07 -0.57
CA ALA A 34 3.23 8.38 0.84
C ALA A 34 2.47 9.70 1.04
N THR A 35 2.39 10.58 0.04
CA THR A 35 1.57 11.81 0.13
C THR A 35 0.08 11.56 -0.06
N ALA A 36 -0.31 10.56 -0.86
CA ALA A 36 -1.69 10.24 -1.19
C ALA A 36 -1.80 8.95 -2.02
N HIS A 37 -2.52 7.96 -1.50
CA HIS A 37 -2.84 6.73 -2.22
C HIS A 37 -4.16 6.08 -1.73
N PRO A 38 -4.85 5.27 -2.55
CA PRO A 38 -5.95 4.41 -2.10
C PRO A 38 -5.51 3.42 -1.02
N LEU A 39 -6.39 3.07 -0.07
CA LEU A 39 -6.05 2.24 1.10
C LEU A 39 -5.29 0.94 0.77
N PHE A 40 -5.74 0.24 -0.28
CA PHE A 40 -5.19 -1.06 -0.70
C PHE A 40 -4.30 -0.97 -1.95
N ALA A 41 -3.92 0.24 -2.36
CA ALA A 41 -2.89 0.40 -3.39
C ALA A 41 -1.54 -0.04 -2.83
N VAL A 42 -0.74 -0.67 -3.69
CA VAL A 42 0.64 -1.00 -3.40
C VAL A 42 1.56 -0.07 -4.19
N ASN A 43 2.55 0.51 -3.53
CA ASN A 43 3.63 1.19 -4.22
C ASN A 43 4.57 0.16 -4.85
N LEU A 44 4.74 0.22 -6.17
CA LEU A 44 5.71 -0.55 -6.92
C LEU A 44 6.30 0.39 -7.99
N PRO A 45 7.28 1.23 -7.60
CA PRO A 45 7.80 2.27 -8.47
C PRO A 45 8.26 1.70 -9.81
N LEU A 46 8.05 2.46 -10.88
CA LEU A 46 8.49 2.04 -12.22
C LEU A 46 10.00 1.71 -12.26
N SER A 47 10.80 2.40 -11.45
CA SER A 47 12.24 2.19 -11.29
C SER A 47 12.61 0.79 -10.74
N LYS A 48 11.68 0.10 -10.06
CA LYS A 48 11.89 -1.23 -9.45
C LYS A 48 10.95 -2.31 -9.99
N LEU A 49 10.10 -1.97 -10.95
CA LEU A 49 9.01 -2.83 -11.43
C LEU A 49 9.52 -4.21 -11.89
N GLU A 50 10.55 -4.24 -12.72
CA GLU A 50 11.24 -5.44 -13.24
C GLU A 50 11.71 -6.38 -12.12
N LEU A 51 12.23 -5.80 -11.04
CA LEU A 51 12.92 -6.52 -9.97
C LEU A 51 11.91 -7.18 -9.02
N GLU A 52 10.77 -6.53 -8.80
CA GLU A 52 9.87 -6.89 -7.71
C GLU A 52 8.55 -7.49 -8.16
N VAL A 53 8.06 -7.18 -9.36
CA VAL A 53 6.68 -7.54 -9.76
C VAL A 53 6.42 -9.04 -9.67
N ARG A 54 7.36 -9.89 -10.13
CA ARG A 54 7.19 -11.36 -10.08
C ARG A 54 7.17 -11.92 -8.67
N ARG A 55 7.90 -11.30 -7.75
CA ARG A 55 7.92 -11.70 -6.33
C ARG A 55 6.62 -11.33 -5.63
N ARG A 56 6.04 -10.18 -5.99
CA ARG A 56 4.83 -9.63 -5.36
C ARG A 56 3.53 -10.15 -5.98
N ILE A 57 3.52 -10.35 -7.30
CA ILE A 57 2.34 -10.75 -8.09
C ILE A 57 2.74 -11.91 -9.01
N PRO A 58 2.95 -13.12 -8.47
CA PRO A 58 3.47 -14.25 -9.26
C PRO A 58 2.47 -14.82 -10.27
N ARG A 59 1.18 -14.47 -10.15
CA ARG A 59 0.11 -14.93 -11.06
C ARG A 59 -0.05 -13.95 -12.22
N PHE A 60 0.34 -14.39 -13.42
CA PHE A 60 0.20 -13.60 -14.65
C PHE A 60 -1.25 -13.28 -15.05
N THR A 61 -2.22 -14.01 -14.49
CA THR A 61 -3.66 -13.79 -14.72
C THR A 61 -4.30 -12.85 -13.70
N THR A 62 -3.57 -12.37 -12.69
CA THR A 62 -4.11 -11.42 -11.71
C THR A 62 -4.57 -10.13 -12.43
N PRO A 63 -5.72 -9.55 -12.08
CA PRO A 63 -6.13 -8.25 -12.61
C PRO A 63 -5.25 -7.11 -12.05
N LEU A 64 -4.34 -6.56 -12.87
CA LEU A 64 -3.46 -5.45 -12.49
C LEU A 64 -4.05 -4.13 -12.97
N THR A 65 -4.36 -3.24 -12.03
CA THR A 65 -4.76 -1.86 -12.30
C THR A 65 -3.62 -0.94 -11.92
N VAL A 66 -3.01 -0.30 -12.91
CA VAL A 66 -1.82 0.53 -12.75
C VAL A 66 -2.21 2.00 -12.81
N TYR A 67 -1.62 2.83 -11.95
CA TYR A 67 -1.89 4.25 -11.97
C TYR A 67 -0.68 5.09 -11.55
N ASP A 68 -0.75 6.35 -11.94
CA ASP A 68 0.08 7.44 -11.49
C ASP A 68 -0.82 8.69 -11.26
N ASN A 69 -0.24 9.87 -11.20
CA ASN A 69 -0.95 11.14 -11.06
C ASN A 69 -0.72 12.09 -12.27
N GLY A 70 -0.54 11.53 -13.47
CA GLY A 70 -0.40 12.29 -14.72
C GLY A 70 1.04 12.43 -15.23
N GLU A 71 2.01 11.76 -14.60
CA GLU A 71 3.42 11.75 -15.00
C GLU A 71 3.68 10.91 -16.27
N GLY A 72 2.74 10.02 -16.64
CA GLY A 72 2.87 9.11 -17.78
C GLY A 72 3.65 7.82 -17.48
N LEU A 73 3.96 7.56 -16.21
CA LEU A 73 4.64 6.36 -15.74
C LEU A 73 3.75 5.12 -15.89
N ALA A 74 2.45 5.28 -15.66
CA ALA A 74 1.50 4.17 -15.67
C ALA A 74 1.43 3.49 -17.05
N GLU A 75 1.46 4.27 -18.13
CA GLU A 75 1.46 3.75 -19.51
C GLU A 75 2.70 2.89 -19.79
N ILE A 76 3.88 3.36 -19.38
CA ILE A 76 5.14 2.63 -19.53
C ILE A 76 5.09 1.32 -18.75
N ALA A 77 4.57 1.36 -17.52
CA ALA A 77 4.41 0.17 -16.69
C ALA A 77 3.47 -0.86 -17.32
N VAL A 78 2.33 -0.42 -17.89
CA VAL A 78 1.38 -1.32 -18.57
C VAL A 78 2.04 -2.05 -19.74
N GLU A 79 2.79 -1.33 -20.58
CA GLU A 79 3.47 -1.93 -21.73
C GLU A 79 4.52 -2.97 -21.29
N ARG A 80 5.32 -2.66 -20.26
CA ARG A 80 6.30 -3.59 -19.69
C ARG A 80 5.65 -4.85 -19.12
N LEU A 81 4.59 -4.68 -18.32
CA LEU A 81 3.87 -5.80 -17.70
C LEU A 81 3.26 -6.73 -18.76
N ARG A 82 2.65 -6.16 -19.80
CA ARG A 82 2.13 -6.92 -20.93
C ARG A 82 3.24 -7.68 -21.66
N ALA A 83 4.36 -7.02 -21.95
CA ALA A 83 5.52 -7.64 -22.60
C ALA A 83 6.12 -8.81 -21.79
N TRP A 84 6.01 -8.77 -20.46
CA TRP A 84 6.45 -9.87 -19.59
C TRP A 84 5.39 -10.97 -19.35
N GLY A 85 4.21 -10.85 -19.97
CA GLY A 85 3.19 -11.89 -20.00
C GLY A 85 2.02 -11.71 -19.02
N TYR A 86 1.90 -10.57 -18.34
CA TYR A 86 0.68 -10.29 -17.56
C TYR A 86 -0.50 -10.08 -18.50
N GLN A 87 -1.58 -10.82 -18.25
CA GLN A 87 -2.67 -10.97 -19.21
C GLN A 87 -3.78 -9.93 -19.03
N ASP A 88 -4.01 -9.48 -17.80
CA ASP A 88 -5.11 -8.56 -17.46
C ASP A 88 -4.59 -7.26 -16.83
N VAL A 89 -3.95 -6.43 -17.66
CA VAL A 89 -3.35 -5.16 -17.25
C VAL A 89 -4.14 -3.98 -17.82
N ALA A 90 -4.60 -3.09 -16.94
CA ALA A 90 -5.35 -1.88 -17.27
C ALA A 90 -4.85 -0.66 -16.50
N LEU A 91 -5.10 0.52 -17.03
CA LEU A 91 -4.90 1.79 -16.32
C LEU A 91 -6.07 2.08 -15.40
N LEU A 92 -5.82 2.71 -14.26
CA LEU A 92 -6.89 3.34 -13.48
C LEU A 92 -7.43 4.53 -14.26
N THR A 93 -8.75 4.60 -14.45
CA THR A 93 -9.38 5.72 -15.15
C THR A 93 -9.02 7.04 -14.46
N GLU A 94 -8.36 7.93 -15.21
CA GLU A 94 -7.90 9.25 -14.77
C GLU A 94 -6.94 9.25 -13.54
N GLY A 95 -6.27 8.13 -13.28
CA GLY A 95 -5.24 8.01 -12.25
C GLY A 95 -5.72 8.32 -10.83
N LEU A 96 -4.81 8.84 -10.00
CA LEU A 96 -5.11 9.21 -8.61
C LEU A 96 -6.20 10.30 -8.52
N ALA A 97 -6.22 11.24 -9.47
CA ALA A 97 -7.25 12.27 -9.53
C ALA A 97 -8.64 11.68 -9.81
N GLY A 98 -8.73 10.67 -10.67
CA GLY A 98 -9.96 9.90 -10.93
C GLY A 98 -10.47 9.17 -9.70
N TRP A 99 -9.56 8.53 -8.94
CA TRP A 99 -9.91 7.92 -7.66
C TRP A 99 -10.55 8.93 -6.70
N ARG A 100 -9.89 10.08 -6.51
CA ARG A 100 -10.42 11.15 -5.65
C ARG A 100 -11.79 11.65 -6.11
N ARG A 101 -11.96 11.92 -7.40
CA ARG A 101 -13.25 12.40 -7.96
C ARG A 101 -14.37 11.38 -7.82
N SER A 102 -14.05 10.09 -7.80
CA SER A 102 -15.05 9.03 -7.58
C SER A 102 -15.57 8.96 -6.13
N GLY A 103 -15.05 9.80 -5.23
CA GLY A 103 -15.33 9.74 -3.80
C GLY A 103 -14.51 8.67 -3.07
N GLY A 104 -13.43 8.18 -3.71
CA GLY A 104 -12.52 7.23 -3.08
C GLY A 104 -11.61 7.93 -2.06
N GLU A 105 -11.56 7.36 -0.85
CA GLU A 105 -10.71 7.87 0.23
C GLU A 105 -9.22 7.75 -0.12
N LEU A 106 -8.42 8.71 0.35
CA LEU A 106 -6.98 8.73 0.16
C LEU A 106 -6.27 8.73 1.51
N PHE A 107 -5.19 7.97 1.58
CA PHE A 107 -4.38 7.79 2.76
C PHE A 107 -2.99 8.36 2.53
N GLN A 108 -2.38 8.81 3.63
CA GLN A 108 -1.00 9.27 3.68
C GLN A 108 -0.16 8.22 4.41
N ASP A 109 1.17 8.34 4.30
CA ASP A 109 2.17 7.43 4.84
C ASP A 109 2.19 6.07 4.10
N VAL A 110 3.04 5.15 4.54
CA VAL A 110 3.16 3.77 4.03
C VAL A 110 2.55 2.77 5.01
N ASN A 111 2.16 1.61 4.50
CA ASN A 111 1.56 0.51 5.28
C ASN A 111 0.24 0.90 5.98
N SER A 112 -0.52 1.84 5.39
CA SER A 112 -1.67 2.50 6.01
C SER A 112 -2.79 1.53 6.40
N ALA A 113 -3.02 0.46 5.62
CA ALA A 113 -3.99 -0.58 5.98
C ALA A 113 -3.63 -1.33 7.28
N SER A 114 -2.35 -1.68 7.46
CA SER A 114 -1.88 -2.36 8.67
C SER A 114 -1.89 -1.42 9.88
N LYS A 115 -1.50 -0.16 9.70
CA LYS A 115 -1.56 0.87 10.76
C LYS A 115 -3.01 1.12 11.20
N ALA A 116 -3.92 1.36 10.25
CA ALA A 116 -5.34 1.55 10.53
C ALA A 116 -5.96 0.33 11.22
N PHE A 117 -5.52 -0.88 10.89
CA PHE A 117 -5.95 -2.08 11.60
C PHE A 117 -5.46 -2.12 13.06
N GLY A 118 -4.22 -1.67 13.33
CA GLY A 118 -3.71 -1.54 14.70
C GLY A 118 -4.57 -0.61 15.56
N GLU A 119 -4.90 0.57 15.03
CA GLU A 119 -5.82 1.52 15.69
C GLU A 119 -7.21 0.92 15.93
N LEU A 120 -7.73 0.16 14.96
CA LEU A 120 -9.00 -0.56 15.13
C LEU A 120 -8.92 -1.58 16.28
N VAL A 121 -7.84 -2.33 16.38
CA VAL A 121 -7.66 -3.30 17.48
C VAL A 121 -7.67 -2.60 18.83
N GLU A 122 -6.92 -1.50 18.97
CA GLU A 122 -6.91 -0.72 20.22
C GLU A 122 -8.30 -0.18 20.57
N SER A 123 -9.00 0.44 19.61
CA SER A 123 -10.34 1.00 19.85
C SER A 123 -11.39 -0.04 20.26
N VAL A 124 -11.29 -1.28 19.75
CA VAL A 124 -12.25 -2.36 20.03
C VAL A 124 -11.89 -3.14 21.29
N ARG A 125 -10.59 -3.35 21.54
CA ARG A 125 -10.10 -4.23 22.62
C ARG A 125 -9.59 -3.48 23.83
N HIS A 126 -9.45 -2.15 23.74
CA HIS A 126 -8.85 -1.29 24.76
C HIS A 126 -7.50 -1.86 25.21
N THR A 127 -6.64 -2.14 24.22
CA THR A 127 -5.31 -2.71 24.46
C THR A 127 -4.59 -1.90 25.54
N PRO A 128 -4.18 -2.51 26.66
CA PRO A 128 -3.50 -1.78 27.72
C PRO A 128 -2.25 -1.09 27.19
N SER A 129 -2.08 0.18 27.54
CA SER A 129 -0.92 0.98 27.18
C SER A 129 -0.42 1.74 28.41
N LEU A 130 0.87 2.03 28.41
CA LEU A 130 1.53 2.90 29.38
C LEU A 130 2.18 4.05 28.62
N SER A 131 2.08 5.25 29.17
CA SER A 131 2.85 6.39 28.69
C SER A 131 4.34 6.16 28.89
N ALA A 132 5.17 6.90 28.13
CA ALA A 132 6.62 6.84 28.27
C ALA A 132 7.06 7.18 29.72
N GLN A 133 6.35 8.09 30.38
CA GLN A 133 6.63 8.50 31.76
C GLN A 133 6.30 7.38 32.76
N GLU A 134 5.19 6.66 32.57
CA GLU A 134 4.84 5.51 33.40
C GLU A 134 5.86 4.38 33.24
N VAL A 135 6.29 4.10 32.01
CA VAL A 135 7.36 3.11 31.76
C VAL A 135 8.67 3.54 32.42
N GLN A 136 9.06 4.81 32.33
CA GLN A 136 10.27 5.32 33.01
C GLN A 136 10.18 5.16 34.53
N ALA A 137 9.03 5.46 35.13
CA ALA A 137 8.81 5.30 36.56
C ALA A 137 8.94 3.82 37.00
N LEU A 138 8.46 2.87 36.18
CA LEU A 138 8.64 1.44 36.43
C LEU A 138 10.12 1.04 36.44
N ILE A 139 10.89 1.51 35.46
CA ILE A 139 12.35 1.28 35.38
C ILE A 139 13.05 1.85 36.62
N ASP A 140 12.77 3.10 36.97
CA ASP A 140 13.41 3.79 38.10
C ASP A 140 13.09 3.14 39.45
N SER A 141 11.87 2.61 39.60
CA SER A 141 11.41 1.91 40.79
C SER A 141 12.05 0.52 40.99
N ARG A 142 12.83 0.03 40.01
CA ARG A 142 13.44 -1.31 40.00
C ARG A 142 12.44 -2.45 40.19
N GLN A 143 11.21 -2.27 39.70
CA GLN A 143 10.28 -3.39 39.58
C GLN A 143 10.80 -4.41 38.56
N GLU A 144 10.44 -5.67 38.75
CA GLU A 144 10.80 -6.74 37.82
C GLU A 144 9.94 -6.61 36.55
N VAL A 145 10.42 -5.82 35.59
CA VAL A 145 9.75 -5.55 34.31
C VAL A 145 10.64 -5.97 33.14
N VAL A 146 10.01 -6.48 32.08
CA VAL A 146 10.67 -6.80 30.80
C VAL A 146 10.05 -5.94 29.71
N ILE A 147 10.90 -5.18 29.01
CA ILE A 147 10.49 -4.36 27.86
C ILE A 147 10.96 -5.09 26.60
N VAL A 148 10.00 -5.41 25.71
CA VAL A 148 10.27 -6.15 24.48
C VAL A 148 10.03 -5.23 23.29
N ASP A 149 11.08 -5.01 22.49
CA ASP A 149 10.97 -4.29 21.22
C ASP A 149 10.48 -5.26 20.13
N ALA A 150 9.33 -4.95 19.52
CA ALA A 150 8.70 -5.77 18.49
C ALA A 150 9.11 -5.41 17.06
N ARG A 151 10.02 -4.45 16.88
CA ARG A 151 10.54 -4.04 15.57
C ARG A 151 11.51 -5.09 15.01
N ARG A 152 11.95 -4.91 13.76
CA ARG A 152 13.01 -5.78 13.20
C ARG A 152 14.32 -5.56 13.96
N PHE A 153 15.18 -6.58 13.93
CA PHE A 153 16.44 -6.54 14.68
C PHE A 153 17.38 -5.41 14.23
N ASP A 154 17.39 -5.06 12.93
CA ASP A 154 18.14 -3.91 12.41
C ASP A 154 17.63 -2.58 13.00
N GLU A 155 16.32 -2.43 13.17
CA GLU A 155 15.72 -1.22 13.76
C GLU A 155 16.04 -1.11 15.25
N TYR A 156 16.05 -2.24 15.98
CA TYR A 156 16.45 -2.28 17.38
C TYR A 156 17.90 -1.81 17.59
N GLN A 157 18.80 -2.17 16.68
CA GLN A 157 20.22 -1.80 16.77
C GLN A 157 20.53 -0.36 16.32
N THR A 158 19.56 0.38 15.79
CA THR A 158 19.77 1.75 15.26
C THR A 158 19.64 2.84 16.34
N MET A 159 19.43 2.46 17.62
CA MET A 159 19.30 3.39 18.75
C MET A 159 20.63 3.93 19.28
#